data_AF-A0A9E5TFP0-F1
#
_entry.id   AF-A0A9E5TFP0-F1
#
_cell.length_a   1.000
_cell.length_b   1.000
_cell.length_c   1.000
_cell.angle_alpha   90.00
_cell.angle_beta   90.00
_cell.angle_gamma   90.00
#
_symmetry.space_group_name_H-M   'P 1'
#
loop_
_entity.id
_entity.type
_entity.pdbx_description
1 polymer ?
#
loop_
_entity_poly.entity_id
_entity_poly.type
_entity_poly.pdbx_seq_one_letter_code
_entity_poly.pdbx_strand_id
1 'polypeptide(L)'
;MPKAVMGQDGSIRLPGDFLLRRRLSQGMEWWLDQRDVALILLPRLSDVRKLYVEPTTVCNLNCRTCIRNVWKDSEAHMEMETLRQLVEQTKELSDLRRVVFSGLGEPLTHPHILEMVRLVRERGLAVTIGSNGLLLEKAMSRELVALGVDRLVVSLDGVTPETYTGVRGAMISQVLDNIRGLNEAKRELGSLTPTLGIEFIALRSNIAELADLTGLASQLGAARVLVSNVLAYTDEMRDEILYGYEPRPPFNAGSWPVKADAWVMWGTLELPRMHWGAEQHCRFVQDRAMVVGWDGGVVPCYALSHNYSYLSVDGRRKE
;
A
#
# COMPACT_ATOMS: atom_id res chain seq x y z
N MET A 1 -12.74 37.26 -1.56
CA MET A 1 -13.02 36.08 -2.39
C MET A 1 -13.28 36.54 -3.83
N PRO A 2 -12.73 35.89 -4.86
CA PRO A 2 -13.04 36.21 -6.25
C PRO A 2 -14.54 36.02 -6.51
N LYS A 3 -15.16 36.93 -7.26
CA LYS A 3 -16.57 36.84 -7.65
C LYS A 3 -16.70 36.07 -8.96
N ALA A 4 -17.59 35.08 -9.01
CA ALA A 4 -18.02 34.44 -10.25
C ALA A 4 -19.30 35.14 -10.74
N VAL A 5 -19.48 35.28 -12.05
CA VAL A 5 -20.65 35.95 -12.64
C VAL A 5 -21.38 34.97 -13.56
N MET A 6 -22.69 34.85 -13.39
CA MET A 6 -23.56 34.09 -14.29
C MET A 6 -23.87 34.94 -15.52
N GLY A 7 -23.54 34.44 -16.69
CA GLY A 7 -23.90 35.00 -17.99
C GLY A 7 -25.37 34.79 -18.32
N GLN A 8 -25.88 35.54 -19.29
CA GLN A 8 -27.26 35.42 -19.76
C GLN A 8 -27.55 34.07 -20.44
N ASP A 9 -26.51 33.39 -20.89
CA ASP A 9 -26.52 32.05 -21.47
C ASP A 9 -26.38 30.94 -20.41
N GLY A 10 -26.35 31.28 -19.12
CA GLY A 10 -26.14 30.33 -18.03
C GLY A 10 -24.67 29.92 -17.82
N SER A 11 -23.71 30.56 -18.50
CA SER A 11 -22.28 30.30 -18.28
C SER A 11 -21.78 30.96 -16.99
N ILE A 12 -20.94 30.29 -16.22
CA ILE A 12 -20.27 30.89 -15.05
C ILE A 12 -18.88 31.39 -15.47
N ARG A 13 -18.67 32.71 -15.46
CA ARG A 13 -17.37 33.31 -15.76
C ARG A 13 -16.54 33.44 -14.48
N LEU A 14 -15.40 32.75 -14.44
CA LEU A 14 -14.40 32.86 -13.38
C LEU A 14 -13.37 33.97 -13.69
N PRO A 15 -12.84 34.68 -12.68
CA PRO A 15 -11.78 35.67 -12.89
C PRO A 15 -10.50 35.07 -13.47
N GLY A 16 -9.85 35.77 -14.42
CA GLY A 16 -8.64 35.27 -15.08
C GLY A 16 -7.46 35.03 -14.14
N ASP A 17 -7.29 35.89 -13.12
CA ASP A 17 -6.27 35.73 -12.08
C ASP A 17 -6.51 34.46 -11.22
N PHE A 18 -7.77 34.08 -11.03
CA PHE A 18 -8.15 32.86 -10.32
C PHE A 18 -7.78 31.63 -11.15
N LEU A 19 -8.10 31.63 -12.45
CA LEU A 19 -7.73 30.55 -13.38
C LEU A 19 -6.21 30.35 -13.43
N LEU A 20 -5.43 31.44 -13.54
CA LEU A 20 -3.97 31.40 -13.55
C LEU A 20 -3.39 30.84 -12.24
N ARG A 21 -3.84 31.34 -11.08
CA ARG A 21 -3.37 30.86 -9.77
C ARG A 21 -3.69 29.39 -9.52
N ARG A 22 -4.82 28.91 -10.05
CA ARG A 22 -5.28 27.52 -9.92
C ARG A 22 -4.83 26.62 -11.07
N ARG A 23 -4.10 27.16 -12.06
CA ARG A 23 -3.61 26.43 -13.25
C ARG A 23 -4.72 25.71 -14.01
N LEU A 24 -5.88 26.34 -14.14
CA LEU A 24 -7.02 25.78 -14.85
C LEU A 24 -6.93 26.12 -16.35
N SER A 25 -7.01 25.10 -17.21
CA SER A 25 -6.94 25.25 -18.66
C SER A 25 -8.32 25.28 -19.30
N GLN A 26 -8.40 25.90 -20.49
CA GLN A 26 -9.60 25.86 -21.32
C GLN A 26 -9.90 24.42 -21.76
N GLY A 27 -11.18 24.05 -21.83
CA GLY A 27 -11.61 22.71 -22.23
C GLY A 27 -11.50 21.63 -21.15
N MET A 28 -11.10 21.99 -19.92
CA MET A 28 -11.14 21.07 -18.78
C MET A 28 -12.58 20.69 -18.46
N GLU A 29 -12.84 19.40 -18.28
CA GLU A 29 -14.13 18.88 -17.84
C GLU A 29 -14.24 18.94 -16.30
N TRP A 30 -15.46 19.18 -15.82
CA TRP A 30 -15.75 19.30 -14.39
C TRP A 30 -17.00 18.50 -14.04
N TRP A 31 -16.96 17.83 -12.90
CA TRP A 31 -18.15 17.38 -12.22
C TRP A 31 -18.81 18.56 -11.52
N LEU A 32 -20.13 18.67 -11.69
CA LEU A 32 -20.96 19.62 -10.97
C LEU A 32 -21.67 18.86 -9.83
N ASP A 33 -21.34 19.21 -8.59
CA ASP A 33 -21.97 18.69 -7.38
C ASP A 33 -22.70 19.83 -6.65
N GLN A 34 -23.73 19.50 -5.88
CA GLN A 34 -24.48 20.44 -5.06
C GLN A 34 -24.52 19.93 -3.62
N ARG A 35 -24.08 20.75 -2.67
CA ARG A 35 -24.20 20.46 -1.24
C ARG A 35 -24.87 21.63 -0.54
N ASP A 36 -26.03 21.37 0.04
CA ASP A 36 -26.94 22.37 0.59
C ASP A 36 -27.24 23.49 -0.43
N VAL A 37 -26.74 24.69 -0.17
CA VAL A 37 -26.89 25.88 -1.02
C VAL A 37 -25.64 26.16 -1.89
N ALA A 38 -24.60 25.34 -1.80
CA ALA A 38 -23.34 25.55 -2.51
C ALA A 38 -23.28 24.74 -3.81
N LEU A 39 -22.83 25.40 -4.89
CA LEU A 39 -22.37 24.75 -6.11
C LEU A 39 -20.88 24.41 -5.97
N ILE A 40 -20.55 23.15 -6.19
CA ILE A 40 -19.18 22.63 -6.11
C ILE A 40 -18.77 22.15 -7.51
N LEU A 41 -17.67 22.70 -8.01
CA LEU A 41 -17.04 22.26 -9.25
C LEU A 41 -15.81 21.44 -8.91
N LEU A 42 -15.80 20.17 -9.31
CA LEU A 42 -14.67 19.26 -9.13
C LEU A 42 -14.05 18.95 -10.49
N PRO A 43 -12.75 19.18 -10.70
CA PRO A 43 -12.15 18.91 -12.00
C PRO A 43 -12.17 17.39 -12.27
N ARG A 44 -12.56 16.99 -13.48
CA ARG A 44 -12.47 15.60 -13.90
C ARG A 44 -11.04 15.32 -14.34
N LEU A 45 -10.26 14.74 -13.43
CA LEU A 45 -8.86 14.40 -13.65
C LEU A 45 -8.70 12.89 -13.79
N SER A 46 -7.97 12.43 -14.81
CA SER A 46 -7.50 11.04 -14.96
C SER A 46 -6.10 10.86 -14.37
N ASP A 47 -5.85 11.49 -13.22
CA ASP A 47 -4.51 11.72 -12.70
C ASP A 47 -4.03 10.64 -11.71
N VAL A 48 -4.72 9.50 -11.67
CA VAL A 48 -4.34 8.30 -10.89
C VAL A 48 -2.94 7.86 -11.29
N ARG A 49 -2.04 7.72 -10.31
CA ARG A 49 -0.63 7.34 -10.53
C ARG A 49 -0.31 5.93 -10.07
N LYS A 50 -1.09 5.40 -9.13
CA LYS A 50 -0.90 4.06 -8.55
C LYS A 50 -2.24 3.35 -8.41
N LEU A 51 -2.32 2.11 -8.87
CA LEU A 51 -3.45 1.22 -8.58
C LEU A 51 -3.01 0.14 -7.61
N TYR A 52 -3.67 0.06 -6.46
CA TYR A 52 -3.61 -1.11 -5.59
C TYR A 52 -4.66 -2.09 -6.10
N VAL A 53 -4.26 -3.31 -6.35
CA VAL A 53 -5.14 -4.37 -6.84
C VAL A 53 -5.06 -5.50 -5.86
N GLU A 54 -6.19 -5.89 -5.29
CA GLU A 54 -6.30 -7.06 -4.44
C GLU A 54 -6.55 -8.28 -5.33
N PRO A 55 -5.55 -9.16 -5.57
CA PRO A 55 -5.77 -10.34 -6.37
C PRO A 55 -6.60 -11.39 -5.64
N THR A 56 -6.61 -11.39 -4.30
CA THR A 56 -7.32 -12.38 -3.49
C THR A 56 -7.46 -11.94 -2.04
N THR A 57 -8.52 -12.42 -1.38
CA THR A 57 -8.74 -12.33 0.06
C THR A 57 -8.22 -13.56 0.83
N VAL A 58 -7.78 -14.61 0.13
CA VAL A 58 -7.17 -15.81 0.69
C VAL A 58 -5.79 -15.47 1.22
N CYS A 59 -5.41 -16.04 2.37
CA CYS A 59 -4.05 -15.94 2.89
C CYS A 59 -3.67 -17.23 3.61
N ASN A 60 -2.41 -17.64 3.47
CA ASN A 60 -1.82 -18.79 4.14
C ASN A 60 -1.47 -18.52 5.62
N LEU A 61 -1.84 -17.35 6.16
CA LEU A 61 -1.63 -16.95 7.56
C LEU A 61 -2.90 -16.38 8.18
N ASN A 62 -2.97 -16.48 9.51
CA ASN A 62 -4.01 -15.87 10.36
C ASN A 62 -3.34 -14.99 11.43
N CYS A 63 -2.70 -13.90 10.98
CA CYS A 63 -1.90 -13.04 11.87
C CYS A 63 -2.77 -12.43 12.98
N ARG A 64 -2.20 -12.28 14.18
CA ARG A 64 -2.85 -11.67 15.35
C ARG A 64 -3.35 -10.26 15.09
N THR A 65 -2.64 -9.50 14.26
CA THR A 65 -2.92 -8.11 13.90
C THR A 65 -3.82 -7.96 12.65
N CYS A 66 -4.27 -9.07 12.07
CA CYS A 66 -5.01 -9.03 10.81
C CYS A 66 -6.47 -8.61 11.01
N ILE A 67 -6.94 -7.71 10.15
CA ILE A 67 -8.35 -7.30 10.07
C ILE A 67 -9.29 -8.44 9.65
N ARG A 68 -8.78 -9.47 8.97
CA ARG A 68 -9.54 -10.68 8.57
C ARG A 68 -10.17 -11.40 9.77
N ASN A 69 -9.65 -11.18 10.97
CA ASN A 69 -10.20 -11.72 12.21
C ASN A 69 -11.56 -11.10 12.60
N VAL A 70 -11.98 -9.98 11.99
CA VAL A 70 -13.24 -9.28 12.34
C VAL A 70 -14.10 -8.88 11.14
N TRP A 71 -13.62 -9.09 9.92
CA TRP A 71 -14.41 -8.83 8.71
C TRP A 71 -15.34 -10.00 8.40
N LYS A 72 -16.28 -9.83 7.46
CA LYS A 72 -17.25 -10.88 7.10
C LYS A 72 -17.10 -11.37 5.66
N ASP A 73 -16.03 -10.99 5.01
CA ASP A 73 -15.86 -11.24 3.59
C ASP A 73 -15.45 -12.69 3.34
N SER A 74 -15.96 -13.26 2.25
CA SER A 74 -15.63 -14.60 1.81
C SER A 74 -14.22 -14.67 1.23
N GLU A 75 -13.61 -15.84 1.34
CA GLU A 75 -12.39 -16.16 0.61
C GLU A 75 -12.67 -16.26 -0.89
N ALA A 76 -11.97 -15.45 -1.67
CA ALA A 76 -12.16 -15.35 -3.11
C ALA A 76 -10.87 -14.95 -3.83
N HIS A 77 -10.83 -15.27 -5.12
CA HIS A 77 -9.79 -14.90 -6.05
C HIS A 77 -10.39 -13.95 -7.09
N MET A 78 -9.61 -12.96 -7.53
CA MET A 78 -9.98 -12.12 -8.65
C MET A 78 -10.01 -12.95 -9.93
N GLU A 79 -11.15 -12.97 -10.59
CA GLU A 79 -11.26 -13.60 -11.90
C GLU A 79 -10.31 -12.95 -12.90
N MET A 80 -9.64 -13.78 -13.71
CA MET A 80 -8.69 -13.27 -14.71
C MET A 80 -9.36 -12.35 -15.74
N GLU A 81 -10.65 -12.53 -16.00
CA GLU A 81 -11.42 -11.63 -16.87
C GLU A 81 -11.54 -10.22 -16.27
N THR A 82 -11.84 -10.10 -14.97
CA THR A 82 -11.87 -8.83 -14.25
C THR A 82 -10.52 -8.11 -14.37
N LEU A 83 -9.41 -8.83 -14.18
CA LEU A 83 -8.09 -8.24 -14.35
C LEU A 83 -7.83 -7.77 -15.79
N ARG A 84 -8.19 -8.57 -16.80
CA ARG A 84 -7.99 -8.18 -18.21
C ARG A 84 -8.75 -6.90 -18.54
N GLN A 85 -9.97 -6.77 -18.04
CA GLN A 85 -10.77 -5.55 -18.18
C GLN A 85 -10.11 -4.36 -17.47
N LEU A 86 -9.65 -4.54 -16.23
CA LEU A 86 -8.90 -3.51 -15.51
C LEU A 86 -7.67 -3.05 -16.29
N VAL A 87 -6.86 -3.99 -16.77
CA VAL A 87 -5.64 -3.74 -17.55
C VAL A 87 -5.96 -2.98 -18.83
N GLU A 88 -7.06 -3.29 -19.51
CA GLU A 88 -7.51 -2.54 -20.69
C GLU A 88 -7.93 -1.11 -20.35
N GLN A 89 -8.67 -0.91 -19.25
CA GLN A 89 -9.10 0.40 -18.77
C GLN A 89 -7.94 1.32 -18.34
N THR A 90 -6.78 0.75 -18.00
CA THR A 90 -5.60 1.57 -17.66
C THR A 90 -5.14 2.49 -18.79
N LYS A 91 -5.53 2.23 -20.05
CA LYS A 91 -5.26 3.11 -21.20
C LYS A 91 -5.83 4.51 -21.02
N GLU A 92 -6.94 4.64 -20.29
CA GLU A 92 -7.59 5.92 -20.01
C GLU A 92 -6.89 6.69 -18.87
N LEU A 93 -5.94 6.06 -18.18
CA LEU A 93 -5.19 6.62 -17.06
C LEU A 93 -3.76 6.98 -17.50
N SER A 94 -3.63 8.05 -18.27
CA SER A 94 -2.37 8.48 -18.88
C SER A 94 -1.25 8.79 -17.87
N ASP A 95 -1.60 9.11 -16.63
CA ASP A 95 -0.67 9.37 -15.52
C ASP A 95 -0.34 8.12 -14.69
N LEU A 96 -0.94 6.97 -14.99
CA LEU A 96 -0.67 5.73 -14.28
C LEU A 96 0.77 5.28 -14.52
N ARG A 97 1.46 4.96 -13.42
CA ARG A 97 2.87 4.50 -13.46
C ARG A 97 3.09 3.16 -12.80
N ARG A 98 2.20 2.73 -11.91
CA ARG A 98 2.42 1.56 -11.06
C ARG A 98 1.14 0.83 -10.70
N VAL A 99 1.20 -0.49 -10.74
CA VAL A 99 0.24 -1.38 -10.08
C VAL A 99 0.92 -2.03 -8.89
N VAL A 100 0.19 -2.13 -7.78
CA VAL A 100 0.62 -2.74 -6.53
C VAL A 100 -0.32 -3.91 -6.27
N PHE A 101 0.15 -5.14 -6.43
CA PHE A 101 -0.57 -6.32 -5.99
C PHE A 101 -0.40 -6.47 -4.49
N SER A 102 -1.46 -6.14 -3.75
CA SER A 102 -1.52 -6.17 -2.29
C SER A 102 -2.99 -6.28 -1.91
N GLY A 103 -3.28 -7.02 -0.85
CA GLY A 103 -4.64 -7.26 -0.37
C GLY A 103 -4.69 -7.29 1.14
N LEU A 104 -5.87 -7.55 1.68
CA LEU A 104 -5.98 -8.12 3.02
C LEU A 104 -5.71 -9.63 3.01
N GLY A 105 -5.65 -10.25 1.82
CA GLY A 105 -5.07 -11.59 1.56
C GLY A 105 -3.55 -11.61 1.25
N GLU A 106 -3.05 -12.77 0.80
CA GLU A 106 -1.67 -12.97 0.30
C GLU A 106 -1.67 -13.07 -1.23
N PRO A 107 -1.13 -12.07 -1.95
CA PRO A 107 -1.09 -12.09 -3.42
C PRO A 107 -0.51 -13.36 -4.03
N LEU A 108 0.51 -13.95 -3.40
CA LEU A 108 1.19 -15.13 -3.93
C LEU A 108 0.39 -16.43 -3.79
N THR A 109 -0.75 -16.44 -3.08
CA THR A 109 -1.66 -17.59 -3.08
C THR A 109 -2.58 -17.63 -4.31
N HIS A 110 -2.66 -16.55 -5.09
CA HIS A 110 -3.50 -16.52 -6.27
C HIS A 110 -2.90 -17.39 -7.39
N PRO A 111 -3.65 -18.37 -7.96
CA PRO A 111 -3.10 -19.36 -8.89
C PRO A 111 -2.54 -18.75 -10.18
N HIS A 112 -3.03 -17.57 -10.57
CA HIS A 112 -2.60 -16.85 -11.77
C HIS A 112 -1.73 -15.61 -11.50
N ILE A 113 -1.20 -15.42 -10.28
CA ILE A 113 -0.47 -14.18 -9.93
C ILE A 113 0.64 -13.80 -10.93
N LEU A 114 1.38 -14.79 -11.44
CA LEU A 114 2.43 -14.56 -12.43
C LEU A 114 1.87 -14.05 -13.78
N GLU A 115 0.73 -14.58 -14.23
CA GLU A 115 0.03 -14.08 -15.42
C GLU A 115 -0.46 -12.65 -15.19
N MET A 116 -0.99 -12.35 -14.01
CA MET A 116 -1.44 -11.00 -13.65
C MET A 116 -0.29 -9.98 -13.73
N VAL A 117 0.86 -10.33 -13.16
CA VAL A 117 2.08 -9.51 -13.24
C VAL A 117 2.50 -9.30 -14.69
N ARG A 118 2.53 -10.37 -15.49
CA ARG A 118 2.90 -10.29 -16.92
C ARG A 118 2.02 -9.32 -17.69
N LEU A 119 0.69 -9.41 -17.54
CA LEU A 119 -0.27 -8.54 -18.23
C LEU A 119 -0.06 -7.05 -17.89
N VAL A 120 0.26 -6.74 -16.64
CA VAL A 120 0.57 -5.36 -16.23
C VAL A 120 1.91 -4.90 -16.82
N ARG A 121 2.93 -5.75 -16.81
CA ARG A 121 4.26 -5.43 -17.36
C ARG A 121 4.22 -5.21 -18.87
N GLU A 122 3.38 -5.94 -19.60
CA GLU A 122 3.14 -5.75 -21.04
C GLU A 122 2.55 -4.36 -21.37
N ARG A 123 1.93 -3.67 -20.39
CA ARG A 123 1.51 -2.27 -20.52
C ARG A 123 2.62 -1.26 -20.22
N GLY A 124 3.82 -1.72 -19.88
CA GLY A 124 4.93 -0.86 -19.47
C GLY A 124 4.75 -0.25 -18.07
N LEU A 125 3.83 -0.76 -17.26
CA LEU A 125 3.58 -0.28 -15.90
C LEU A 125 4.53 -0.96 -14.91
N ALA A 126 5.01 -0.20 -13.93
CA ALA A 126 5.78 -0.76 -12.84
C ALA A 126 4.90 -1.65 -11.94
N VAL A 127 5.45 -2.74 -11.41
CA VAL A 127 4.79 -3.67 -10.51
C VAL A 127 5.43 -3.63 -9.13
N THR A 128 4.59 -3.61 -8.11
CA THR A 128 4.97 -3.90 -6.72
C THR A 128 4.14 -5.05 -6.20
N ILE A 129 4.74 -5.93 -5.40
CA ILE A 129 4.01 -6.97 -4.69
C ILE A 129 4.25 -6.78 -3.19
N GLY A 130 3.17 -6.75 -2.41
CA GLY A 130 3.23 -6.90 -0.96
C GLY A 130 3.00 -8.38 -0.61
N SER A 131 3.84 -8.97 0.25
CA SER A 131 3.74 -10.38 0.61
C SER A 131 4.19 -10.63 2.05
N ASN A 132 3.66 -11.69 2.67
CA ASN A 132 4.17 -12.25 3.92
C ASN A 132 5.50 -13.02 3.74
N GLY A 133 5.89 -13.28 2.50
CA GLY A 133 7.19 -13.83 2.13
C GLY A 133 7.35 -15.34 2.30
N LEU A 134 6.35 -16.07 2.80
CA LEU A 134 6.44 -17.53 2.96
C LEU A 134 6.41 -18.29 1.63
N LEU A 135 5.75 -17.74 0.62
CA LEU A 135 5.62 -18.34 -0.71
C LEU A 135 6.67 -17.86 -1.71
N LEU A 136 7.69 -17.13 -1.25
CA LEU A 136 8.83 -16.67 -2.05
C LEU A 136 9.89 -17.76 -2.25
N GLU A 137 9.46 -19.00 -2.40
CA GLU A 137 10.34 -20.13 -2.69
C GLU A 137 11.15 -19.89 -3.99
N LYS A 138 12.22 -20.68 -4.20
CA LYS A 138 13.18 -20.46 -5.30
C LYS A 138 12.49 -20.31 -6.67
N ALA A 139 11.48 -21.13 -6.96
CA ALA A 139 10.74 -21.07 -8.23
C ALA A 139 9.98 -19.74 -8.39
N MET A 140 9.15 -19.39 -7.41
CA MET A 140 8.40 -18.14 -7.40
C MET A 140 9.33 -16.92 -7.49
N SER A 141 10.39 -16.90 -6.68
CA SER A 141 11.39 -15.83 -6.69
C SER A 141 12.03 -15.63 -8.07
N ARG A 142 12.41 -16.71 -8.77
CA ARG A 142 12.97 -16.63 -10.12
C ARG A 142 11.97 -16.07 -11.13
N GLU A 143 10.72 -16.50 -11.08
CA GLU A 143 9.66 -16.00 -11.97
C GLU A 143 9.40 -14.51 -11.75
N LEU A 144 9.29 -14.06 -10.50
CA LEU A 144 9.09 -12.63 -10.19
C LEU A 144 10.24 -11.75 -10.68
N VAL A 145 11.49 -12.23 -10.56
CA VAL A 145 12.68 -11.55 -11.11
C VAL A 145 12.61 -11.50 -12.64
N ALA A 146 12.32 -12.64 -13.29
CA ALA A 146 12.26 -12.76 -14.75
C ALA A 146 11.15 -11.89 -15.37
N LEU A 147 9.99 -11.78 -14.72
CA LEU A 147 8.88 -10.90 -15.13
C LEU A 147 9.19 -9.41 -14.93
N GLY A 148 10.28 -9.08 -14.24
CA GLY A 148 10.68 -7.70 -14.00
C GLY A 148 9.83 -6.98 -12.97
N VAL A 149 9.43 -7.66 -11.88
CA VAL A 149 8.81 -6.99 -10.72
C VAL A 149 9.78 -5.95 -10.16
N ASP A 150 9.35 -4.70 -10.05
CA ASP A 150 10.24 -3.60 -9.64
C ASP A 150 10.50 -3.58 -8.13
N ARG A 151 9.46 -3.91 -7.35
CA ARG A 151 9.49 -3.84 -5.89
C ARG A 151 8.79 -5.03 -5.26
N LEU A 152 9.41 -5.57 -4.22
CA LEU A 152 8.81 -6.55 -3.34
C LEU A 152 8.87 -6.01 -1.92
N VAL A 153 7.71 -5.91 -1.27
CA VAL A 153 7.61 -5.45 0.12
C VAL A 153 7.20 -6.65 0.97
N VAL A 154 8.09 -7.07 1.87
CA VAL A 154 7.86 -8.22 2.73
C VAL A 154 7.44 -7.75 4.12
N SER A 155 6.32 -8.29 4.60
CA SER A 155 5.82 -8.09 5.95
C SER A 155 6.73 -8.81 6.98
N LEU A 156 7.37 -8.05 7.86
CA LEU A 156 8.16 -8.57 8.99
C LEU A 156 7.77 -7.79 10.25
N ASP A 157 6.94 -8.35 11.13
CA ASP A 157 6.45 -7.67 12.35
C ASP A 157 7.19 -8.11 13.64
N GLY A 158 8.39 -8.64 13.47
CA GLY A 158 9.26 -9.11 14.52
C GLY A 158 10.64 -9.44 13.94
N VAL A 159 11.68 -9.19 14.73
CA VAL A 159 13.08 -9.51 14.45
C VAL A 159 13.46 -10.82 15.14
N THR A 160 12.89 -11.08 16.32
CA THR A 160 13.10 -12.34 17.05
C THR A 160 12.10 -13.42 16.62
N PRO A 161 12.47 -14.71 16.67
CA PRO A 161 11.54 -15.81 16.38
C PRO A 161 10.29 -15.78 17.26
N GLU A 162 10.44 -15.44 18.54
CA GLU A 162 9.36 -15.39 19.51
C GLU A 162 8.35 -14.28 19.15
N THR A 163 8.83 -13.06 18.92
CA THR A 163 7.97 -11.93 18.55
C THR A 163 7.28 -12.18 17.20
N TYR A 164 8.04 -12.63 16.20
CA TYR A 164 7.48 -12.88 14.87
C TYR A 164 6.44 -14.00 14.90
N THR A 165 6.69 -15.10 15.61
CA THR A 165 5.72 -16.20 15.76
C THR A 165 4.49 -15.72 16.53
N GLY A 166 4.66 -14.91 17.58
CA GLY A 166 3.56 -14.36 18.36
C GLY A 166 2.64 -13.42 17.56
N VAL A 167 3.17 -12.68 16.59
CA VAL A 167 2.38 -11.77 15.75
C VAL A 167 1.82 -12.45 14.49
N ARG A 168 2.67 -13.19 13.76
CA ARG A 168 2.36 -13.73 12.43
C ARG A 168 1.97 -15.21 12.44
N GLY A 169 2.24 -15.94 13.53
CA GLY A 169 1.94 -17.37 13.63
C GLY A 169 2.81 -18.25 12.73
N ALA A 170 3.99 -17.75 12.32
CA ALA A 170 4.90 -18.43 11.40
C ALA A 170 6.35 -18.31 11.86
N MET A 171 7.24 -19.12 11.27
CA MET A 171 8.67 -19.06 11.58
C MET A 171 9.35 -17.99 10.74
N ILE A 172 10.00 -17.02 11.40
CA ILE A 172 10.74 -15.96 10.71
C ILE A 172 11.88 -16.53 9.85
N SER A 173 12.53 -17.60 10.29
CA SER A 173 13.65 -18.24 9.59
C SER A 173 13.29 -18.60 8.14
N GLN A 174 12.10 -19.14 7.91
CA GLN A 174 11.62 -19.49 6.57
C GLN A 174 11.51 -18.25 5.66
N VAL A 175 11.00 -17.14 6.18
CA VAL A 175 10.90 -15.88 5.42
C VAL A 175 12.30 -15.32 5.11
N LEU A 176 13.22 -15.36 6.08
CA LEU A 176 14.60 -14.92 5.87
C LEU A 176 15.31 -15.77 4.81
N ASP A 177 15.11 -17.08 4.82
CA ASP A 177 15.68 -18.00 3.82
C ASP A 177 15.10 -17.74 2.43
N ASN A 178 13.79 -17.51 2.32
CA ASN A 178 13.16 -17.12 1.07
C ASN A 178 13.68 -15.79 0.52
N ILE A 179 13.89 -14.78 1.37
CA ILE A 179 14.49 -13.50 0.95
C ILE A 179 15.93 -13.70 0.48
N ARG A 180 16.71 -14.57 1.14
CA ARG A 180 18.06 -14.93 0.66
C ARG A 180 18.00 -15.61 -0.71
N GLY A 181 17.04 -16.52 -0.91
CA GLY A 181 16.78 -17.19 -2.19
C GLY A 181 16.38 -16.21 -3.30
N LEU A 182 15.56 -15.20 -2.99
CA LEU A 182 15.25 -14.11 -3.92
C LEU A 182 16.51 -13.34 -4.33
N ASN A 183 17.35 -12.97 -3.36
CA ASN A 183 18.60 -12.27 -3.63
C ASN A 183 19.58 -13.12 -4.46
N GLU A 184 19.57 -14.45 -4.28
CA GLU A 184 20.32 -15.37 -5.13
C GLU A 184 19.76 -15.40 -6.56
N ALA A 185 18.45 -15.55 -6.73
CA ALA A 185 17.80 -15.52 -8.04
C ALA A 185 18.09 -14.22 -8.82
N LYS A 186 18.11 -13.08 -8.12
CA LYS A 186 18.52 -11.79 -8.67
C LYS A 186 19.95 -11.82 -9.23
N ARG A 187 20.91 -12.35 -8.46
CA ARG A 187 22.31 -12.49 -8.90
C ARG A 187 22.45 -13.46 -10.07
N GLU A 188 21.80 -14.62 -10.01
CA GLU A 188 21.80 -15.64 -11.07
C GLU A 188 21.27 -15.06 -12.41
N LEU A 189 20.28 -14.17 -12.35
CA LEU A 189 19.66 -13.53 -13.52
C LEU A 189 20.29 -12.18 -13.89
N GLY A 190 21.31 -11.71 -13.17
CA GLY A 190 21.93 -10.41 -13.40
C GLY A 190 20.99 -9.22 -13.21
N SER A 191 19.99 -9.35 -12.33
CA SER A 191 18.94 -8.36 -12.10
C SER A 191 19.11 -7.63 -10.77
N LEU A 192 18.95 -6.30 -10.79
CA LEU A 192 18.88 -5.48 -9.57
C LEU A 192 17.46 -5.45 -8.96
N THR A 193 16.46 -5.92 -9.70
CA THR A 193 15.04 -5.93 -9.29
C THR A 193 14.53 -7.35 -9.02
N PRO A 194 13.56 -7.52 -8.10
CA PRO A 194 12.88 -6.48 -7.34
C PRO A 194 13.78 -5.84 -6.28
N THR A 195 13.60 -4.54 -6.06
CA THR A 195 14.15 -3.88 -4.86
C THR A 195 13.32 -4.31 -3.66
N LEU A 196 14.00 -4.69 -2.58
CA LEU A 196 13.35 -5.20 -1.38
C LEU A 196 13.00 -4.06 -0.42
N GLY A 197 11.76 -4.06 0.05
CA GLY A 197 11.30 -3.28 1.19
C GLY A 197 10.78 -4.20 2.29
N ILE A 198 10.76 -3.69 3.51
CA ILE A 198 10.16 -4.33 4.67
C ILE A 198 9.00 -3.47 5.15
N GLU A 199 7.89 -4.10 5.49
CA GLU A 199 6.79 -3.46 6.21
C GLU A 199 6.66 -4.07 7.60
N PHE A 200 6.55 -3.22 8.61
CA PHE A 200 6.50 -3.61 10.02
C PHE A 200 5.30 -2.94 10.71
N ILE A 201 4.42 -3.74 11.30
CA ILE A 201 3.34 -3.27 12.14
C ILE A 201 3.86 -3.06 13.57
N ALA A 202 3.86 -1.79 13.99
CA ALA A 202 4.27 -1.37 15.31
C ALA A 202 3.18 -1.64 16.35
N LEU A 203 3.58 -2.39 17.38
CA LEU A 203 2.83 -2.77 18.56
C LEU A 203 3.58 -2.30 19.80
N ARG A 204 2.87 -2.06 20.90
CA ARG A 204 3.50 -1.82 22.21
C ARG A 204 4.48 -2.94 22.57
N SER A 205 4.13 -4.19 22.25
CA SER A 205 4.94 -5.36 22.57
C SER A 205 6.21 -5.53 21.71
N ASN A 206 6.25 -5.01 20.48
CA ASN A 206 7.35 -5.27 19.53
C ASN A 206 8.17 -4.03 19.16
N ILE A 207 7.74 -2.83 19.54
CA ILE A 207 8.39 -1.58 19.10
C ILE A 207 9.85 -1.45 19.56
N ALA A 208 10.23 -2.12 20.63
CA ALA A 208 11.62 -2.17 21.09
C ALA A 208 12.56 -2.79 20.05
N GLU A 209 12.07 -3.71 19.21
CA GLU A 209 12.86 -4.39 18.17
C GLU A 209 13.10 -3.51 16.92
N LEU A 210 12.47 -2.33 16.84
CA LEU A 210 12.63 -1.42 15.69
C LEU A 210 14.10 -0.99 15.48
N ALA A 211 14.88 -0.89 16.57
CA ALA A 211 16.31 -0.59 16.48
C ALA A 211 17.07 -1.69 15.69
N ASP A 212 16.79 -2.95 16.02
CA ASP A 212 17.42 -4.12 15.39
C ASP A 212 16.88 -4.40 13.98
N LEU A 213 15.65 -3.96 13.69
CA LEU A 213 15.03 -4.10 12.37
C LEU A 213 15.86 -3.45 11.26
N THR A 214 16.52 -2.31 11.55
CA THR A 214 17.39 -1.63 10.58
C THR A 214 18.64 -2.46 10.24
N GLY A 215 19.20 -3.14 11.25
CA GLY A 215 20.31 -4.08 11.08
C GLY A 215 19.89 -5.29 10.25
N LEU A 216 18.72 -5.86 10.56
CA LEU A 216 18.14 -6.96 9.78
C LEU A 216 17.87 -6.53 8.32
N ALA A 217 17.31 -5.34 8.11
CA ALA A 217 17.05 -4.79 6.79
C ALA A 217 18.35 -4.66 5.97
N SER A 218 19.43 -4.19 6.58
CA SER A 218 20.75 -4.13 5.92
C SER A 218 21.26 -5.52 5.51
N GLN A 219 21.18 -6.51 6.41
CA GLN A 219 21.60 -7.90 6.13
C GLN A 219 20.80 -8.55 4.99
N LEU A 220 19.51 -8.22 4.88
CA LEU A 220 18.62 -8.73 3.84
C LEU A 220 18.73 -7.98 2.51
N GLY A 221 19.47 -6.87 2.47
CA GLY A 221 19.53 -6.00 1.28
C GLY A 221 18.26 -5.19 1.06
N ALA A 222 17.47 -4.93 2.11
CA ALA A 222 16.26 -4.12 2.05
C ALA A 222 16.59 -2.62 2.10
N ALA A 223 16.19 -1.90 1.05
CA ALA A 223 16.44 -0.46 0.88
C ALA A 223 15.41 0.43 1.57
N ARG A 224 14.29 -0.15 2.02
CA ARG A 224 13.19 0.57 2.65
C ARG A 224 12.62 -0.23 3.80
N VAL A 225 12.31 0.46 4.89
CA VAL A 225 11.47 -0.04 5.97
C VAL A 225 10.32 0.94 6.14
N LEU A 226 9.09 0.45 6.00
CA LEU A 226 7.87 1.17 6.30
C LEU A 226 7.31 0.66 7.62
N VAL A 227 7.07 1.56 8.56
CA VAL A 227 6.46 1.23 9.84
C VAL A 227 5.06 1.83 9.87
N SER A 228 4.08 0.98 10.18
CA SER A 228 2.67 1.36 10.31
C SER A 228 2.19 1.04 11.73
N ASN A 229 1.30 1.85 12.29
CA ASN A 229 0.65 1.47 13.56
C ASN A 229 -0.39 0.36 13.31
N VAL A 230 -0.55 -0.54 14.28
CA VAL A 230 -1.71 -1.45 14.29
C VAL A 230 -2.99 -0.64 14.41
N LEU A 231 -3.99 -0.92 13.59
CA LEU A 231 -5.34 -0.41 13.82
C LEU A 231 -6.08 -1.39 14.74
N ALA A 232 -6.73 -0.86 15.78
CA ALA A 232 -7.41 -1.68 16.77
C ALA A 232 -8.72 -2.24 16.22
N TYR A 233 -8.72 -3.50 15.78
CA TYR A 233 -9.93 -4.21 15.35
C TYR A 233 -10.56 -5.03 16.48
N THR A 234 -9.72 -5.48 17.41
CA THR A 234 -10.08 -6.23 18.62
C THR A 234 -9.59 -5.49 19.86
N ASP A 235 -10.12 -5.85 21.03
CA ASP A 235 -9.67 -5.29 22.31
C ASP A 235 -8.19 -5.61 22.57
N GLU A 236 -7.71 -6.79 22.18
CA GLU A 236 -6.29 -7.14 22.28
C GLU A 236 -5.41 -6.19 21.45
N MET A 237 -5.79 -5.90 20.20
CA MET A 237 -5.04 -4.93 19.38
C MET A 237 -5.11 -3.51 19.94
N ARG A 238 -6.17 -3.17 20.67
CA ARG A 238 -6.31 -1.85 21.32
C ARG A 238 -5.24 -1.63 22.37
N ASP A 239 -4.90 -2.66 23.15
CA ASP A 239 -3.86 -2.55 24.17
C ASP A 239 -2.45 -2.35 23.56
N GLU A 240 -2.29 -2.75 22.30
CA GLU A 240 -1.06 -2.66 21.52
C GLU A 240 -0.88 -1.33 20.78
N ILE A 241 -1.91 -0.46 20.67
CA ILE A 241 -1.76 0.79 19.91
C ILE A 241 -0.73 1.73 20.54
N LEU A 242 0.03 2.39 19.67
CA LEU A 242 1.03 3.36 20.07
C LEU A 242 0.61 4.82 19.86
N TYR A 243 -0.55 5.05 19.25
CA TYR A 243 -1.11 6.39 18.99
C TYR A 243 -2.22 6.77 19.97
N GLY A 244 -2.47 8.07 20.11
CA GLY A 244 -3.56 8.62 20.90
C GLY A 244 -4.00 9.99 20.36
N TYR A 245 -4.91 10.68 21.05
CA TYR A 245 -5.31 12.04 20.64
C TYR A 245 -4.22 13.09 20.90
N GLU A 246 -3.35 12.86 21.87
CA GLU A 246 -2.24 13.75 22.18
C GLU A 246 -1.03 13.50 21.28
N PRO A 247 -0.32 14.56 20.84
CA PRO A 247 0.95 14.41 20.13
C PRO A 247 1.96 13.61 20.95
N ARG A 248 2.56 12.59 20.31
CA ARG A 248 3.68 11.84 20.87
C ARG A 248 4.90 12.04 19.97
N PRO A 249 6.11 12.14 20.54
CA PRO A 249 7.33 12.24 19.75
C PRO A 249 7.48 10.99 18.87
N PRO A 250 7.89 11.15 17.59
CA PRO A 250 8.18 10.02 16.74
C PRO A 250 9.38 9.24 17.27
N PHE A 251 9.48 7.96 16.93
CA PHE A 251 10.66 7.17 17.23
C PHE A 251 11.89 7.77 16.57
N ASN A 252 13.05 7.64 17.22
CA ASN A 252 14.31 8.10 16.62
C ASN A 252 14.76 7.03 15.61
N ALA A 253 14.91 7.41 14.36
CA ALA A 253 15.14 6.48 13.25
C ALA A 253 16.36 6.92 12.44
N GLY A 254 17.45 6.15 12.51
CA GLY A 254 18.65 6.36 11.70
C GLY A 254 18.51 5.87 10.26
N SER A 255 19.50 6.18 9.42
CA SER A 255 19.69 5.57 8.10
C SER A 255 20.76 4.46 8.16
N TRP A 256 20.63 3.41 7.35
CA TRP A 256 21.62 2.32 7.25
C TRP A 256 22.13 2.13 5.82
N PRO A 257 23.35 1.62 5.64
CA PRO A 257 23.86 1.28 4.31
C PRO A 257 23.26 -0.05 3.80
N VAL A 258 23.02 -0.11 2.50
CA VAL A 258 22.57 -1.30 1.75
C VAL A 258 23.52 -1.52 0.58
N LYS A 259 24.19 -2.67 0.54
CA LYS A 259 25.10 -3.02 -0.56
C LYS A 259 24.31 -3.61 -1.73
N ALA A 260 24.48 -3.02 -2.91
CA ALA A 260 23.96 -3.53 -4.18
C ALA A 260 25.13 -3.60 -5.18
N ASP A 261 25.76 -4.77 -5.27
CA ASP A 261 26.99 -5.03 -6.04
C ASP A 261 28.10 -3.99 -5.75
N ALA A 262 28.46 -3.17 -6.75
CA ALA A 262 29.49 -2.13 -6.64
C ALA A 262 29.00 -0.82 -6.00
N TRP A 263 27.72 -0.73 -5.62
CA TRP A 263 27.09 0.50 -5.14
C TRP A 263 26.59 0.35 -3.69
N VAL A 264 26.68 1.45 -2.93
CA VAL A 264 26.05 1.57 -1.60
C VAL A 264 24.85 2.51 -1.72
N MET A 265 23.66 2.00 -1.40
CA MET A 265 22.45 2.78 -1.24
C MET A 265 22.18 3.04 0.24
N TRP A 266 21.56 4.18 0.56
CA TRP A 266 21.12 4.47 1.92
C TRP A 266 19.67 4.02 2.10
N GLY A 267 19.45 3.14 3.08
CA GLY A 267 18.15 2.71 3.51
C GLY A 267 17.35 3.86 4.12
N THR A 268 16.03 3.81 3.94
CA THR A 268 15.11 4.81 4.48
C THR A 268 14.09 4.14 5.40
N LEU A 269 13.85 4.76 6.56
CA LEU A 269 12.83 4.36 7.52
C LEU A 269 11.71 5.39 7.51
N GLU A 270 10.50 4.94 7.20
CA GLU A 270 9.29 5.77 7.25
C GLU A 270 8.48 5.37 8.48
N LEU A 271 8.37 6.29 9.46
CA LEU A 271 7.65 6.06 10.71
C LEU A 271 6.18 6.49 10.62
N PRO A 272 5.28 5.83 11.36
CA PRO A 272 3.89 6.22 11.38
C PRO A 272 3.70 7.44 12.27
N ARG A 273 2.54 8.07 12.12
CA ARG A 273 2.13 9.14 13.01
C ARG A 273 1.64 8.58 14.33
N MET A 274 2.04 9.22 15.41
CA MET A 274 1.69 8.80 16.78
C MET A 274 0.51 9.59 17.36
N HIS A 275 -0.07 10.50 16.58
CA HIS A 275 -1.23 11.31 16.94
C HIS A 275 -2.40 11.02 16.01
N TRP A 276 -3.58 10.81 16.59
CA TRP A 276 -4.83 10.64 15.87
C TRP A 276 -5.54 11.99 15.75
N GLY A 277 -5.74 12.45 14.52
CA GLY A 277 -6.41 13.71 14.25
C GLY A 277 -6.91 13.79 12.81
N ALA A 278 -7.97 14.56 12.59
CA ALA A 278 -8.52 14.84 11.27
C ALA A 278 -7.66 15.89 10.56
N GLU A 279 -6.50 15.48 10.04
CA GLU A 279 -5.83 16.30 9.05
C GLU A 279 -6.60 16.23 7.73
N GLN A 280 -6.73 17.37 7.05
CA GLN A 280 -7.38 17.43 5.73
C GLN A 280 -6.47 16.88 4.61
N HIS A 281 -5.55 15.98 4.92
CA HIS A 281 -4.70 15.35 3.93
C HIS A 281 -4.40 13.89 4.29
N CYS A 282 -4.44 13.03 3.28
CA CYS A 282 -4.11 11.62 3.37
C CYS A 282 -3.01 11.30 2.36
N ARG A 283 -1.93 10.65 2.79
CA ARG A 283 -0.80 10.30 1.90
C ARG A 283 -1.24 9.42 0.74
N PHE A 284 -2.17 8.48 0.97
CA PHE A 284 -2.71 7.62 -0.09
C PHE A 284 -3.38 8.44 -1.21
N VAL A 285 -4.20 9.43 -0.82
CA VAL A 285 -4.86 10.34 -1.75
C VAL A 285 -3.86 11.29 -2.43
N GLN A 286 -2.88 11.82 -1.69
CA GLN A 286 -1.83 12.68 -2.24
C GLN A 286 -0.92 11.95 -3.25
N ASP A 287 -0.70 10.66 -3.03
CA ASP A 287 0.00 9.77 -3.96
C ASP A 287 -0.83 9.44 -5.22
N ARG A 288 -2.06 9.96 -5.31
CA ARG A 288 -3.03 9.70 -6.37
C ARG A 288 -3.24 8.20 -6.58
N ALA A 289 -3.38 7.50 -5.46
CA ALA A 289 -3.61 6.07 -5.45
C ALA A 289 -5.11 5.75 -5.40
N MET A 290 -5.47 4.58 -5.92
CA MET A 290 -6.82 4.02 -5.88
C MET A 290 -6.73 2.52 -5.64
N VAL A 291 -7.79 1.92 -5.07
CA VAL A 291 -7.84 0.48 -4.80
C VAL A 291 -8.90 -0.17 -5.69
N VAL A 292 -8.56 -1.33 -6.23
CA VAL A 292 -9.45 -2.24 -6.93
C VAL A 292 -9.49 -3.55 -6.14
N GLY A 293 -10.66 -3.90 -5.61
CA GLY A 293 -10.89 -5.13 -4.86
C GLY A 293 -10.86 -6.37 -5.77
N TRP A 294 -10.83 -7.55 -5.14
CA TRP A 294 -10.86 -8.84 -5.86
C TRP A 294 -12.06 -9.01 -6.79
N ASP A 295 -13.18 -8.37 -6.47
CA ASP A 295 -14.43 -8.36 -7.23
C ASP A 295 -14.46 -7.32 -8.36
N GLY A 296 -13.40 -6.53 -8.52
CA GLY A 296 -13.32 -5.41 -9.46
C GLY A 296 -13.94 -4.11 -8.94
N GLY A 297 -14.45 -4.10 -7.70
CA GLY A 297 -14.96 -2.90 -7.04
C GLY A 297 -13.86 -1.86 -6.86
N VAL A 298 -14.18 -0.59 -7.10
CA VAL A 298 -13.22 0.51 -7.01
C VAL A 298 -13.53 1.37 -5.80
N VAL A 299 -12.53 1.57 -4.93
CA VAL A 299 -12.67 2.39 -3.72
C VAL A 299 -11.53 3.40 -3.59
N PRO A 300 -11.78 4.56 -2.95
CA PRO A 300 -10.79 5.64 -2.88
C PRO A 300 -9.66 5.36 -1.89
N CYS A 301 -9.81 4.38 -0.99
CA CYS A 301 -8.75 3.97 -0.08
C CYS A 301 -8.92 2.53 0.43
N TYR A 302 -7.82 1.96 0.91
CA TYR A 302 -7.75 0.60 1.43
C TYR A 302 -8.62 0.37 2.67
N ALA A 303 -8.83 1.42 3.48
CA ALA A 303 -9.69 1.33 4.66
C ALA A 303 -11.19 1.27 4.31
N LEU A 304 -11.54 1.35 3.02
CA LEU A 304 -12.91 1.25 2.53
C LEU A 304 -13.09 0.08 1.56
N SER A 305 -12.08 -0.78 1.37
CA SER A 305 -12.19 -1.90 0.42
C SER A 305 -13.00 -3.07 0.96
N HIS A 306 -13.25 -3.13 2.28
CA HIS A 306 -13.99 -4.21 2.92
C HIS A 306 -14.83 -3.70 4.08
N ASN A 307 -15.82 -4.50 4.47
CA ASN A 307 -16.68 -4.20 5.61
C ASN A 307 -16.15 -4.86 6.87
N TYR A 308 -15.82 -4.05 7.88
CA TYR A 308 -15.29 -4.52 9.15
C TYR A 308 -15.60 -3.53 10.26
N SER A 309 -15.64 -4.02 11.49
CA SER A 309 -15.70 -3.14 12.66
C SER A 309 -14.30 -2.81 13.16
N TYR A 310 -14.14 -1.63 13.75
CA TYR A 310 -12.91 -1.24 14.44
C TYR A 310 -13.21 -0.51 15.74
N LEU A 311 -12.22 -0.39 16.61
CA LEU A 311 -12.25 0.36 17.84
C LEU A 311 -11.54 1.70 17.64
N SER A 312 -12.21 2.80 17.96
CA SER A 312 -11.54 4.09 18.05
C SER A 312 -10.61 4.14 19.27
N VAL A 313 -9.77 5.18 19.34
CA VAL A 313 -8.78 5.37 20.43
C VAL A 313 -9.44 5.31 21.82
N ASP A 314 -10.64 5.85 21.96
CA ASP A 314 -11.45 5.82 23.18
C ASP A 314 -12.17 4.47 23.43
N GLY A 315 -12.02 3.49 22.55
CA GLY A 315 -12.59 2.14 22.68
C GLY A 315 -14.02 2.01 22.18
N ARG A 316 -14.55 3.02 21.50
CA ARG A 316 -15.89 2.89 20.90
C ARG A 316 -15.80 2.04 19.64
N ARG A 317 -16.68 1.04 19.55
CA ARG A 317 -16.85 0.24 18.34
C ARG A 317 -17.50 1.09 17.26
N LYS A 318 -16.93 1.03 16.06
CA LYS A 318 -17.45 1.63 14.84
C LYS A 318 -17.65 0.54 13.82
N GLU A 319 -18.75 0.65 13.08
CA GLU A 319 -19.13 -0.19 11.95
C GLU A 319 -19.04 0.63 10.66
#